data_AF-A0ABC8QYT1-F1
#
_entry.id   AF-A0ABC8QYT1-F1
#
_cell.length_a   1.000
_cell.length_b   1.000
_cell.length_c   1.000
_cell.angle_alpha   90.00
_cell.angle_beta   90.00
_cell.angle_gamma   90.00
#
_symmetry.space_group_name_H-M   'P 1'
#
loop_
_entity.id
_entity.type
_entity.pdbx_description
1 polymer ?
#
loop_
_entity_poly.entity_id
_entity_poly.type
_entity_poly.pdbx_seq_one_letter_code
_entity_poly.pdbx_strand_id
1 'polypeptide(L)'
;MYNYNLSISLWTSKSFKPNPKSTKLLDEETIANLLINFIEDVLNYSPNKNASLHKQSKIDSVTNLKDVFNFSFLTLTFVICIYEAPADLRSACLITLKNQLSCPRSREVSKLLTRLIGSNREEQWMRSINLAITNWIVELQAANQTLRTPSPLFSYERSTFGLWKVQLYCPVIAMETENSSSPLSDERLLFSLNYHQVEGVIQLNYQVMIREKWIEVIVNTDNVRYSTMIFSPQNLSLHGSRTAQYDFFHQILRKSTQ
;
A
#
# COMPACT_ATOMS: atom_id res chain seq x y z
N MET A 1 14.26 -5.32 -38.00
CA MET A 1 13.77 -3.93 -37.95
C MET A 1 12.65 -3.90 -36.92
N TYR A 2 12.92 -3.47 -35.69
CA TYR A 2 11.88 -3.41 -34.64
C TYR A 2 10.94 -2.25 -34.97
N ASN A 3 9.63 -2.54 -35.05
CA ASN A 3 8.61 -1.56 -35.42
C ASN A 3 8.28 -0.70 -34.19
N TYR A 4 8.87 0.50 -34.11
CA TYR A 4 8.71 1.45 -33.00
C TYR A 4 7.33 2.15 -32.96
N ASN A 5 6.39 1.78 -33.83
CA ASN A 5 5.07 2.43 -33.94
C ASN A 5 3.93 1.72 -33.19
N LEU A 6 4.21 0.71 -32.35
CA LEU A 6 3.18 0.21 -31.43
C LEU A 6 3.06 1.18 -30.24
N SER A 7 1.98 1.94 -30.16
CA SER A 7 1.66 2.70 -28.95
C SER A 7 1.38 1.73 -27.82
N ILE A 8 2.35 1.57 -26.91
CA ILE A 8 2.17 0.79 -25.69
C ILE A 8 1.36 1.66 -24.72
N SER A 9 0.11 1.28 -24.49
CA SER A 9 -0.71 1.89 -23.44
C SER A 9 -0.23 1.40 -22.08
N LEU A 10 0.42 2.28 -21.30
CA LEU A 10 0.87 1.97 -19.94
C LEU A 10 -0.29 1.77 -18.96
N TRP A 11 -1.48 2.31 -19.27
CA TRP A 11 -2.69 2.13 -18.48
C TRP A 11 -3.93 2.41 -19.34
N THR A 12 -5.04 1.71 -19.07
CA THR A 12 -6.34 1.97 -19.68
C THR A 12 -7.44 1.92 -18.62
N SER A 13 -8.30 2.95 -18.61
CA SER A 13 -9.45 2.99 -17.70
C SER A 13 -10.58 2.08 -18.18
N LYS A 14 -11.47 1.69 -17.27
CA LYS A 14 -12.81 1.21 -17.66
C LYS A 14 -13.55 2.30 -18.43
N SER A 15 -14.46 1.90 -19.32
CA SER A 15 -15.24 2.86 -20.10
C SER A 15 -16.17 3.66 -19.18
N PHE A 16 -16.21 4.97 -19.39
CA PHE A 16 -17.17 5.88 -18.77
C PHE A 16 -17.79 6.75 -19.86
N LYS A 17 -19.04 7.17 -19.66
CA LYS A 17 -19.73 8.05 -20.61
C LYS A 17 -19.43 9.49 -20.22
N PRO A 18 -18.64 10.24 -21.01
CA PRO A 18 -18.41 11.66 -20.71
C PRO A 18 -19.74 12.40 -20.76
N ASN A 19 -19.96 13.33 -19.83
CA ASN A 19 -21.18 14.12 -19.77
C ASN A 19 -21.26 15.06 -20.98
N PRO A 20 -22.21 14.88 -21.91
CA PRO A 20 -22.29 15.67 -23.14
C PRO A 20 -22.65 17.14 -22.88
N LYS A 21 -23.02 17.53 -21.65
CA LYS A 21 -23.38 18.90 -21.25
C LYS A 21 -22.24 19.66 -20.56
N SER A 22 -21.12 19.01 -20.26
CA SER A 22 -19.97 19.66 -19.63
C SER A 22 -19.08 20.32 -20.69
N THR A 23 -18.72 21.59 -20.48
CA THR A 23 -17.69 22.28 -21.29
C THR A 23 -16.26 21.95 -20.83
N LYS A 24 -16.09 21.31 -19.67
CA LYS A 24 -14.79 20.86 -19.15
C LYS A 24 -14.50 19.43 -19.59
N LEU A 25 -13.26 19.20 -20.04
CA LEU A 25 -12.75 17.89 -20.46
C LEU A 25 -12.79 16.82 -19.34
N LEU A 26 -12.78 17.27 -18.08
CA LEU A 26 -12.95 16.45 -16.88
C LEU A 26 -13.95 17.15 -15.95
N ASP A 27 -15.18 16.63 -15.84
CA ASP A 27 -16.13 17.04 -14.81
C ASP A 27 -15.90 16.26 -13.51
N GLU A 28 -16.51 16.71 -12.40
CA GLU A 28 -16.31 16.08 -11.09
C GLU A 28 -16.73 14.61 -11.05
N GLU A 29 -17.77 14.26 -11.81
CA GLU A 29 -18.23 12.88 -11.97
C GLU A 29 -17.19 12.01 -12.69
N THR A 30 -16.60 12.51 -13.79
CA THR A 30 -15.51 11.82 -14.49
C THR A 30 -14.28 11.66 -13.60
N ILE A 31 -13.91 12.69 -12.84
CA ILE A 31 -12.79 12.64 -11.89
C ILE A 31 -13.04 11.58 -10.81
N ALA A 32 -14.25 11.52 -10.26
CA ALA A 32 -14.61 10.50 -9.27
C ALA A 32 -14.57 9.08 -9.85
N ASN A 33 -15.05 8.89 -11.09
CA ASN A 33 -15.00 7.60 -11.78
C ASN A 33 -13.55 7.16 -12.08
N LEU A 34 -12.71 8.08 -12.52
CA LEU A 34 -11.28 7.81 -12.75
C LEU A 34 -10.55 7.50 -11.44
N LEU A 35 -10.83 8.23 -10.37
CA LEU A 35 -10.29 7.95 -9.04
C LEU A 35 -10.64 6.53 -8.59
N ILE A 36 -11.89 6.13 -8.79
CA ILE A 36 -12.34 4.75 -8.55
C ILE A 36 -11.51 3.74 -9.33
N ASN A 37 -11.30 3.97 -10.63
CA ASN A 37 -10.49 3.07 -11.46
C ASN A 37 -9.06 2.97 -10.92
N PHE A 38 -8.42 4.08 -10.57
CA PHE A 38 -7.08 4.07 -9.98
C PHE A 38 -7.02 3.25 -8.69
N ILE A 39 -8.03 3.41 -7.83
CA ILE A 39 -8.12 2.63 -6.59
C ILE A 39 -8.20 1.14 -6.91
N GLU A 40 -9.12 0.74 -7.78
CA GLU A 40 -9.29 -0.65 -8.18
C GLU A 40 -8.04 -1.23 -8.83
N ASP A 41 -7.35 -0.47 -9.66
CA ASP A 41 -6.13 -0.91 -10.31
C ASP A 41 -4.97 -1.11 -9.33
N VAL A 42 -4.79 -0.23 -8.35
CA VAL A 42 -3.81 -0.47 -7.27
C VAL A 42 -4.19 -1.70 -6.44
N LEU A 43 -5.49 -1.91 -6.17
CA LEU A 43 -5.97 -3.10 -5.46
C LEU A 43 -5.74 -4.39 -6.26
N ASN A 44 -5.71 -4.33 -7.60
CA ASN A 44 -5.43 -5.50 -8.45
C ASN A 44 -3.99 -6.03 -8.30
N TYR A 45 -3.05 -5.20 -7.85
CA TYR A 45 -1.68 -5.63 -7.49
C TYR A 45 -1.60 -6.28 -6.09
N SER A 46 -2.71 -6.39 -5.35
CA SER A 46 -2.73 -7.02 -4.03
C SER A 46 -2.44 -8.53 -4.13
N PRO A 47 -1.69 -9.12 -3.17
CA PRO A 47 -1.35 -10.54 -3.21
C PRO A 47 -2.55 -11.47 -3.02
N ASN A 48 -3.64 -11.00 -2.42
CA ASN A 48 -4.85 -11.79 -2.20
C ASN A 48 -6.01 -11.18 -2.98
N LYS A 49 -6.28 -11.73 -4.17
CA LYS A 49 -7.45 -11.41 -5.00
C LYS A 49 -8.71 -12.06 -4.42
N ASN A 50 -8.98 -11.85 -3.15
CA ASN A 50 -10.30 -12.14 -2.63
C ASN A 50 -11.24 -11.11 -3.25
N ALA A 51 -11.99 -11.56 -4.25
CA ALA A 51 -13.02 -10.85 -4.98
C ALA A 51 -14.19 -10.52 -4.04
N SER A 52 -13.94 -9.76 -2.99
CA SER A 52 -15.00 -9.15 -2.24
C SER A 52 -15.53 -8.00 -3.10
N LEU A 53 -16.57 -8.30 -3.88
CA LEU A 53 -17.52 -7.38 -4.50
C LEU A 53 -18.15 -6.50 -3.41
N HIS A 54 -17.35 -5.63 -2.79
CA HIS A 54 -17.83 -4.69 -1.81
C HIS A 54 -18.26 -3.42 -2.52
N LYS A 55 -19.57 -3.22 -2.45
CA LYS A 55 -20.36 -2.10 -2.98
C LYS A 55 -19.57 -0.80 -2.90
N GLN A 56 -19.41 -0.16 -4.06
CA GLN A 56 -18.79 1.14 -4.23
C GLN A 56 -19.31 2.10 -3.17
N SER A 57 -18.43 2.62 -2.31
CA SER A 57 -18.78 3.80 -1.52
C SER A 57 -18.96 4.93 -2.52
N LYS A 58 -20.19 5.44 -2.62
CA LYS A 58 -20.45 6.64 -3.42
C LYS A 58 -19.55 7.74 -2.85
N ILE A 59 -18.64 8.24 -3.69
CA ILE A 59 -17.72 9.33 -3.35
C ILE A 59 -18.56 10.61 -3.37
N ASP A 60 -19.39 10.81 -2.35
CA ASP A 60 -20.18 12.03 -2.20
C ASP A 60 -19.27 13.14 -1.64
N SER A 61 -19.17 14.25 -2.39
CA SER A 61 -18.47 15.50 -2.05
C SER A 61 -17.19 15.34 -1.22
N VAL A 62 -16.11 14.86 -1.84
CA VAL A 62 -14.80 14.77 -1.19
C VAL A 62 -14.17 16.15 -1.11
N THR A 63 -13.99 16.65 0.12
CA THR A 63 -13.07 17.76 0.38
C THR A 63 -11.68 17.41 -0.14
N ASN A 64 -11.10 18.26 -0.97
CA ASN A 64 -9.79 18.05 -1.63
C ASN A 64 -9.75 16.88 -2.63
N LEU A 65 -10.84 16.61 -3.36
CA LEU A 65 -10.91 15.57 -4.40
C LEU A 65 -9.71 15.60 -5.37
N LYS A 66 -9.26 16.79 -5.78
CA LYS A 66 -8.10 16.96 -6.67
C LYS A 66 -6.82 16.36 -6.09
N ASP A 67 -6.59 16.56 -4.79
CA ASP A 67 -5.37 16.06 -4.14
C ASP A 67 -5.45 14.55 -3.96
N VAL A 68 -6.61 14.02 -3.57
CA VAL A 68 -6.86 12.58 -3.48
C VAL A 68 -6.70 11.90 -4.84
N PHE A 69 -7.20 12.53 -5.91
CA PHE A 69 -7.02 12.09 -7.29
C PHE A 69 -5.53 12.02 -7.67
N ASN A 70 -4.79 13.12 -7.48
CA ASN A 70 -3.37 13.16 -7.81
C ASN A 70 -2.56 12.14 -7.01
N PHE A 71 -2.83 12.00 -5.71
CA PHE A 71 -2.16 11.02 -4.87
C PHE A 71 -2.44 9.58 -5.32
N SER A 72 -3.69 9.27 -5.68
CA SER A 72 -4.07 7.94 -6.17
C SER A 72 -3.41 7.63 -7.51
N PHE A 73 -3.37 8.63 -8.42
CA PHE A 73 -2.66 8.52 -9.69
C PHE A 73 -1.15 8.31 -9.50
N LEU A 74 -0.50 9.08 -8.63
CA LEU A 74 0.93 8.92 -8.32
C LEU A 74 1.22 7.56 -7.69
N THR A 75 0.32 7.05 -6.85
CA THR A 75 0.45 5.73 -6.24
C THR A 75 0.31 4.62 -7.27
N LEU A 76 -0.68 4.72 -8.18
CA LEU A 76 -0.80 3.78 -9.30
C LEU A 76 0.45 3.81 -10.18
N THR A 77 0.92 5.01 -10.54
CA THR A 77 2.16 5.18 -11.32
C THR A 77 3.36 4.55 -10.62
N PHE A 78 3.46 4.68 -9.31
CA PHE A 78 4.52 4.06 -8.51
C PHE A 78 4.48 2.54 -8.59
N VAL A 79 3.29 1.95 -8.44
CA VAL A 79 3.10 0.50 -8.53
C VAL A 79 3.39 -0.01 -9.94
N ILE A 80 2.89 0.65 -10.98
CA ILE A 80 3.20 0.34 -12.38
C ILE A 80 4.70 0.46 -12.66
N CYS A 81 5.38 1.51 -12.18
CA CYS A 81 6.82 1.65 -12.36
C CYS A 81 7.59 0.46 -11.74
N ILE A 82 7.17 -0.06 -10.59
CA ILE A 82 7.80 -1.23 -9.96
C ILE A 82 7.61 -2.49 -10.81
N TYR A 83 6.39 -2.76 -11.27
CA TYR A 83 6.07 -4.03 -11.91
C TYR A 83 6.27 -4.07 -13.44
N GLU A 84 6.12 -2.95 -14.13
CA GLU A 84 5.96 -2.92 -15.59
C GLU A 84 7.00 -2.05 -16.30
N ALA A 85 7.57 -1.03 -15.63
CA ALA A 85 8.58 -0.19 -16.29
C ALA A 85 9.88 -0.97 -16.55
N PRO A 86 10.61 -0.71 -17.63
CA PRO A 86 11.95 -1.28 -17.87
C PRO A 86 12.94 -0.89 -16.77
N ALA A 87 13.91 -1.77 -16.47
CA ALA A 87 14.88 -1.57 -15.39
C ALA A 87 15.65 -0.24 -15.49
N ASP A 88 16.02 0.15 -16.71
CA ASP A 88 16.81 1.37 -16.97
C ASP A 88 16.06 2.67 -16.60
N LEU A 89 14.72 2.67 -16.71
CA LEU A 89 13.87 3.84 -16.40
C LEU A 89 13.27 3.77 -15.00
N ARG A 90 13.14 2.57 -14.45
CA ARG A 90 12.48 2.30 -13.17
C ARG A 90 13.12 3.06 -12.02
N SER A 91 14.44 2.99 -11.88
CA SER A 91 15.15 3.61 -10.74
C SER A 91 14.91 5.13 -10.65
N ALA A 92 15.08 5.85 -11.76
CA ALA A 92 14.84 7.29 -11.84
C ALA A 92 13.36 7.66 -11.64
N CYS A 93 12.43 6.87 -12.20
CA CYS A 93 10.99 7.01 -11.96
C CYS A 93 10.68 6.90 -10.45
N LEU A 94 11.15 5.83 -9.81
CA LEU A 94 10.81 5.51 -8.43
C LEU A 94 11.41 6.49 -7.42
N ILE A 95 12.61 7.02 -7.65
CA ILE A 95 13.18 8.08 -6.80
C ILE A 95 12.31 9.34 -6.86
N THR A 96 11.89 9.73 -8.06
CA THR A 96 11.05 10.93 -8.24
C THR A 96 9.68 10.75 -7.58
N LEU A 97 9.04 9.60 -7.80
CA LEU A 97 7.74 9.28 -7.21
C LEU A 97 7.82 9.15 -5.68
N LYS A 98 8.87 8.52 -5.14
CA LYS A 98 9.12 8.44 -3.70
C LYS A 98 9.11 9.82 -3.06
N ASN A 99 9.81 10.79 -3.64
CA ASN A 99 9.90 12.14 -3.09
C ASN A 99 8.54 12.85 -3.05
N GLN A 100 7.71 12.65 -4.07
CA GLN A 100 6.34 13.19 -4.10
C GLN A 100 5.43 12.49 -3.07
N LEU A 101 5.54 11.16 -2.94
CA LEU A 101 4.72 10.37 -2.03
C LEU A 101 5.12 10.53 -0.55
N SER A 102 6.36 10.90 -0.25
CA SER A 102 6.88 11.01 1.12
C SER A 102 6.74 12.42 1.73
N CYS A 103 6.18 13.39 1.01
CA CYS A 103 6.03 14.75 1.52
C CYS A 103 4.91 14.87 2.57
N PRO A 104 4.96 15.87 3.48
CA PRO A 104 3.94 16.05 4.53
C PRO A 104 2.51 16.15 3.99
N ARG A 105 2.32 16.85 2.86
CA ARG A 105 1.02 16.96 2.18
C ARG A 105 0.49 15.59 1.74
N SER A 106 1.35 14.75 1.16
CA SER A 106 0.99 13.39 0.74
C SER A 106 0.54 12.54 1.94
N ARG A 107 1.16 12.73 3.12
CA ARG A 107 0.75 12.07 4.37
C ARG A 107 -0.66 12.49 4.83
N GLU A 108 -1.06 13.73 4.61
CA GLU A 108 -2.43 14.17 4.92
C GLU A 108 -3.44 13.63 3.92
N VAL A 109 -3.10 13.67 2.63
CA VAL A 109 -3.96 13.20 1.54
C VAL A 109 -4.18 11.68 1.60
N SER A 110 -3.17 10.90 1.96
CA SER A 110 -3.29 9.46 2.20
C SER A 110 -4.23 9.13 3.37
N LYS A 111 -4.24 9.94 4.45
CA LYS A 111 -5.25 9.82 5.52
C LYS A 111 -6.66 10.11 5.01
N LEU A 112 -6.83 11.07 4.10
CA LEU A 112 -8.12 11.34 3.48
C LEU A 112 -8.56 10.18 2.58
N LEU A 113 -7.65 9.63 1.77
CA LEU A 113 -7.94 8.48 0.91
C LEU A 113 -8.37 7.25 1.72
N THR A 114 -7.64 6.90 2.78
CA THR A 114 -7.96 5.74 3.63
C THR A 114 -9.34 5.89 4.30
N ARG A 115 -9.69 7.10 4.76
CA ARG A 115 -11.05 7.41 5.24
C ARG A 115 -12.11 7.27 4.15
N LEU A 116 -11.78 7.62 2.91
CA LEU A 116 -12.69 7.56 1.77
C LEU A 116 -12.99 6.12 1.33
N ILE A 117 -11.97 5.27 1.20
CA ILE A 117 -12.12 3.89 0.69
C ILE A 117 -12.65 2.91 1.74
N GLY A 118 -12.54 3.26 3.02
CA GLY A 118 -12.99 2.45 4.14
C GLY A 118 -12.03 1.32 4.52
N SER A 119 -12.20 0.77 5.73
CA SER A 119 -11.20 -0.08 6.38
C SER A 119 -10.83 -1.36 5.62
N ASN A 120 -11.78 -2.03 4.97
CA ASN A 120 -11.47 -3.26 4.21
C ASN A 120 -10.60 -2.97 2.97
N ARG A 121 -10.94 -1.91 2.22
CA ARG A 121 -10.17 -1.52 1.03
C ARG A 121 -8.85 -0.86 1.39
N GLU A 122 -8.81 -0.17 2.52
CA GLU A 122 -7.57 0.34 3.10
C GLU A 122 -6.58 -0.78 3.37
N GLU A 123 -6.96 -1.86 4.06
CA GLU A 123 -6.07 -2.99 4.31
C GLU A 123 -5.50 -3.56 3.00
N GLN A 124 -6.36 -3.77 2.00
CA GLN A 124 -5.93 -4.26 0.69
C GLN A 124 -5.01 -3.28 -0.04
N TRP A 125 -5.30 -1.97 0.02
CA TRP A 125 -4.49 -0.90 -0.54
C TRP A 125 -3.10 -0.87 0.10
N MET A 126 -3.04 -0.95 1.44
CA MET A 126 -1.77 -0.99 2.17
C MET A 126 -0.97 -2.24 1.82
N ARG A 127 -1.62 -3.41 1.72
CA ARG A 127 -0.97 -4.66 1.27
C ARG A 127 -0.41 -4.55 -0.15
N SER A 128 -1.14 -3.95 -1.09
CA SER A 128 -0.66 -3.72 -2.47
C SER A 128 0.61 -2.86 -2.49
N ILE A 129 0.59 -1.73 -1.78
CA ILE A 129 1.72 -0.78 -1.75
C ILE A 129 2.91 -1.41 -1.05
N ASN A 130 2.71 -2.04 0.10
CA ASN A 130 3.81 -2.64 0.86
C ASN A 130 4.44 -3.83 0.14
N LEU A 131 3.66 -4.61 -0.64
CA LEU A 131 4.22 -5.63 -1.52
C LEU A 131 5.08 -4.98 -2.62
N ALA A 132 4.62 -3.89 -3.24
CA ALA A 132 5.40 -3.17 -4.24
C ALA A 132 6.72 -2.64 -3.63
N ILE A 133 6.66 -1.99 -2.46
CA ILE A 133 7.83 -1.53 -1.71
C ILE A 133 8.78 -2.69 -1.38
N THR A 134 8.24 -3.84 -0.95
CA THR A 134 9.03 -5.05 -0.65
C THR A 134 9.81 -5.49 -1.89
N ASN A 135 9.15 -5.60 -3.04
CA ASN A 135 9.80 -5.96 -4.30
C ASN A 135 10.87 -4.95 -4.71
N TRP A 136 10.60 -3.65 -4.53
CA TRP A 136 11.58 -2.61 -4.82
C TRP A 136 12.81 -2.68 -3.90
N ILE A 137 12.62 -2.94 -2.60
CA ILE A 137 13.74 -3.11 -1.65
C ILE A 137 14.58 -4.34 -2.01
N VAL A 138 13.94 -5.47 -2.35
CA VAL A 138 14.63 -6.69 -2.81
C VAL A 138 15.48 -6.42 -4.05
N GLU A 139 14.93 -5.69 -5.03
CA GLU A 139 15.66 -5.31 -6.25
C GLU A 139 16.90 -4.44 -5.94
N LEU A 140 16.75 -3.46 -5.04
CA LEU A 140 17.86 -2.60 -4.63
C LEU A 140 18.93 -3.37 -3.85
N GLN A 141 18.54 -4.27 -2.96
CA GLN A 141 19.48 -5.15 -2.24
C GLN A 141 20.26 -6.04 -3.22
N ALA A 142 19.60 -6.61 -4.22
CA ALA A 142 20.27 -7.38 -5.27
C ALA A 142 21.26 -6.54 -6.11
N ALA A 143 20.98 -5.24 -6.27
CA ALA A 143 21.86 -4.28 -6.94
C ALA A 143 22.97 -3.70 -6.02
N ASN A 144 23.15 -4.23 -4.80
CA ASN A 144 24.04 -3.69 -3.76
C ASN A 144 23.78 -2.21 -3.40
N GLN A 145 22.55 -1.73 -3.59
CA GLN A 145 22.12 -0.40 -3.21
C GLN A 145 21.30 -0.46 -1.92
N THR A 146 21.77 0.21 -0.86
CA THR A 146 21.04 0.27 0.39
C THR A 146 19.94 1.33 0.30
N LEU A 147 18.68 0.91 0.23
CA LEU A 147 17.57 1.81 0.51
C LEU A 147 17.47 1.96 2.04
N ARG A 148 17.97 3.08 2.59
CA ARG A 148 17.50 3.51 3.91
C ARG A 148 15.99 3.70 3.76
N THR A 149 15.22 2.94 4.52
CA THR A 149 13.78 2.74 4.31
C THR A 149 13.08 4.08 4.07
N PRO A 150 12.24 4.17 3.01
CA PRO A 150 11.96 5.45 2.36
C PRO A 150 11.11 6.43 3.18
N SER A 151 10.64 6.05 4.37
CA SER A 151 9.81 6.88 5.23
C SER A 151 9.60 6.14 6.56
N PRO A 152 9.36 6.84 7.70
CA PRO A 152 8.69 6.19 8.83
C PRO A 152 7.40 5.53 8.32
N LEU A 153 7.22 4.28 8.70
CA LEU A 153 6.15 3.38 8.26
C LEU A 153 4.79 4.07 8.31
N PHE A 154 3.95 3.81 7.30
CA PHE A 154 2.64 4.44 7.23
C PHE A 154 1.82 4.06 8.47
N SER A 155 1.61 5.06 9.31
CA SER A 155 0.80 4.99 10.51
C SER A 155 -0.13 6.19 10.51
N TYR A 156 -1.39 5.94 10.83
CA TYR A 156 -2.35 7.00 11.02
C TYR A 156 -3.28 6.70 12.19
N GLU A 157 -3.77 7.78 12.77
CA GLU A 157 -4.70 7.77 13.88
C GLU A 157 -6.08 8.21 13.40
N ARG A 158 -7.10 7.52 13.87
CA ARG A 158 -8.49 7.89 13.76
C ARG A 158 -9.05 8.11 15.16
N SER A 159 -9.49 9.33 15.42
CA SER A 159 -10.20 9.68 16.65
C SER A 159 -11.70 9.69 16.39
N THR A 160 -12.45 9.00 17.24
CA THR A 160 -13.91 9.02 17.31
C THR A 160 -14.30 9.08 18.78
N PHE A 161 -15.04 10.13 19.19
CA PHE A 161 -15.55 10.40 20.55
C PHE A 161 -15.11 9.42 21.66
N GLY A 162 -14.04 9.77 22.37
CA GLY A 162 -13.54 9.00 23.52
C GLY A 162 -12.63 7.81 23.19
N LEU A 163 -12.42 7.50 21.90
CA LEU A 163 -11.55 6.43 21.42
C LEU A 163 -10.57 6.96 20.36
N TRP A 164 -9.28 6.70 20.55
CA TRP A 164 -8.23 6.85 19.55
C TRP A 164 -7.84 5.47 19.04
N LYS A 165 -7.92 5.26 17.73
CA LYS A 165 -7.46 4.04 17.07
C LYS A 165 -6.29 4.39 16.17
N VAL A 166 -5.12 3.82 16.45
CA VAL A 166 -3.93 3.89 15.61
C VAL A 166 -3.83 2.61 14.80
N GLN A 167 -3.69 2.74 13.47
CA GLN A 167 -3.43 1.62 12.56
C GLN A 167 -2.05 1.80 11.94
N LEU A 168 -1.27 0.71 11.91
CA LEU A 168 0.07 0.66 11.37
C LEU A 168 0.21 -0.53 10.42
N TYR A 169 0.90 -0.29 9.30
CA TYR A 169 1.22 -1.32 8.31
C TYR A 169 2.70 -1.20 7.94
N CYS A 170 3.43 -2.30 8.04
CA CYS A 170 4.86 -2.31 7.83
C CYS A 170 5.32 -3.59 7.12
N PRO A 171 6.00 -3.50 5.96
CA PRO A 171 6.69 -4.66 5.40
C PRO A 171 7.89 -5.04 6.28
N VAL A 172 8.06 -6.32 6.60
CA VAL A 172 9.11 -6.82 7.51
C VAL A 172 10.51 -6.48 7.00
N ILE A 173 10.73 -6.53 5.68
CA ILE A 173 12.01 -6.16 5.06
C ILE A 173 12.42 -4.70 5.31
N ALA A 174 11.46 -3.83 5.69
CA ALA A 174 11.72 -2.43 6.03
C ALA A 174 11.93 -2.19 7.53
N MET A 175 11.88 -3.23 8.36
CA MET A 175 12.13 -3.11 9.80
C MET A 175 13.63 -3.21 10.09
N GLU A 176 14.10 -2.43 11.06
CA GLU A 176 15.46 -2.58 11.57
C GLU A 176 15.52 -3.85 12.42
N THR A 177 16.32 -4.83 11.99
CA THR A 177 16.60 -6.02 12.78
C THR A 177 17.63 -5.70 13.86
N GLU A 178 17.26 -5.89 15.12
CA GLU A 178 18.26 -5.99 16.18
C GLU A 178 19.08 -7.27 15.95
N ASN A 179 20.40 -7.11 15.90
CA ASN A 179 21.33 -8.21 15.67
C ASN A 179 21.22 -9.24 16.80
N SER A 180 20.45 -10.30 16.59
CA SER A 180 20.51 -11.47 17.46
C SER A 180 21.87 -12.13 17.27
N SER A 181 22.57 -12.43 18.36
CA SER A 181 23.88 -13.10 18.38
C SER A 181 23.87 -14.56 17.87
N SER A 182 22.71 -15.06 17.44
CA SER A 182 22.51 -16.37 16.84
C SER A 182 22.77 -16.34 15.32
N PRO A 183 23.57 -17.27 14.77
CA PRO A 183 23.77 -17.36 13.33
C PRO A 183 22.44 -17.71 12.65
N LEU A 184 21.85 -16.73 11.96
CA LEU A 184 20.69 -16.91 11.09
C LEU A 184 21.13 -17.82 9.92
N SER A 185 20.87 -19.12 10.08
CA SER A 185 21.42 -20.19 9.23
C SER A 185 20.45 -20.72 8.18
N ASP A 186 19.32 -20.04 7.95
CA ASP A 186 18.37 -20.42 6.89
C ASP A 186 18.00 -19.23 6.01
N GLU A 187 18.72 -19.10 4.89
CA GLU A 187 18.45 -18.12 3.82
C GLU A 187 17.01 -18.22 3.30
N ARG A 188 16.39 -19.42 3.38
CA ARG A 188 15.01 -19.64 2.92
C ARG A 188 13.99 -19.03 3.87
N LEU A 189 14.26 -19.12 5.17
CA LEU A 189 13.44 -18.50 6.20
C LEU A 189 13.53 -16.97 6.11
N LEU A 190 14.74 -16.44 5.88
CA LEU A 190 14.95 -15.01 5.65
C LEU A 190 14.22 -14.51 4.39
N PHE A 191 14.31 -15.25 3.29
CA PHE A 191 13.58 -14.94 2.07
C PHE A 191 12.06 -14.93 2.29
N SER A 192 11.52 -15.91 3.02
CA SER A 192 10.09 -15.94 3.33
C SER A 192 9.66 -14.75 4.19
N LEU A 193 10.44 -14.41 5.23
CA LEU A 193 10.18 -13.29 6.12
C LEU A 193 10.14 -11.94 5.40
N ASN A 194 10.96 -11.75 4.36
CA ASN A 194 10.95 -10.51 3.57
C ASN A 194 9.57 -10.20 2.97
N TYR A 195 8.78 -11.24 2.65
CA TYR A 195 7.44 -11.12 2.08
C TYR A 195 6.33 -11.10 3.13
N HIS A 196 6.64 -10.75 4.38
CA HIS A 196 5.64 -10.54 5.43
C HIS A 196 5.35 -9.06 5.64
N GLN A 197 4.13 -8.77 6.08
CA GLN A 197 3.69 -7.48 6.57
C GLN A 197 3.19 -7.61 8.00
N VAL A 198 3.67 -6.72 8.86
CA VAL A 198 3.12 -6.49 10.20
C VAL A 198 1.96 -5.50 10.08
N GLU A 199 0.82 -5.89 10.62
CA GLU A 199 -0.39 -5.08 10.77
C GLU A 199 -0.64 -4.89 12.25
N GLY A 200 -0.68 -3.66 12.72
CA GLY A 200 -0.92 -3.34 14.13
C GLY A 200 -2.11 -2.41 14.31
N VAL A 201 -2.88 -2.67 15.37
CA VAL A 201 -3.99 -1.83 15.80
C VAL A 201 -3.84 -1.56 17.28
N ILE A 202 -3.73 -0.27 17.64
CA ILE A 202 -3.69 0.19 19.02
C ILE A 202 -4.95 1.02 19.26
N GLN A 203 -5.72 0.66 20.27
CA GLN A 203 -6.93 1.35 20.69
C GLN A 203 -6.69 1.95 22.07
N LEU A 204 -6.91 3.26 22.19
CA LEU A 204 -6.74 4.04 23.40
C LEU A 204 -8.07 4.71 23.73
N ASN A 205 -8.60 4.49 24.92
CA ASN A 205 -9.72 5.26 25.44
C ASN A 205 -9.17 6.56 26.03
N TYR A 206 -9.75 7.70 25.69
CA TYR A 206 -9.34 8.98 26.25
C TYR A 206 -10.51 9.73 26.87
N GLN A 207 -10.25 10.35 28.01
CA GLN A 207 -11.21 11.22 28.71
C GLN A 207 -10.56 12.59 28.92
N VAL A 208 -11.28 13.63 28.55
CA VAL A 208 -10.86 15.02 28.76
C VAL A 208 -11.69 15.62 29.89
N MET A 209 -11.03 16.07 30.94
CA MET A 209 -11.66 16.80 32.04
C MET A 209 -11.15 18.24 32.04
N ILE A 210 -12.06 19.18 31.81
CA ILE A 210 -11.75 20.61 31.86
C ILE A 210 -11.85 21.03 33.32
N ARG A 211 -10.73 21.51 33.88
CA ARG A 211 -10.69 22.15 35.21
C ARG A 211 -10.49 23.65 35.04
N GLU A 212 -10.71 24.41 36.12
CA GLU A 212 -10.72 25.88 36.09
C GLU A 212 -9.41 26.50 35.55
N LYS A 213 -8.27 25.85 35.77
CA LYS A 213 -6.94 26.37 35.39
C LYS A 213 -6.15 25.47 34.44
N TRP A 214 -6.63 24.27 34.14
CA TRP A 214 -5.93 23.32 33.26
C TRP A 214 -6.88 22.28 32.66
N ILE A 215 -6.40 21.61 31.62
CA ILE A 215 -7.08 20.49 30.97
C ILE A 215 -6.36 19.22 31.38
N GLU A 216 -7.11 18.25 31.90
CA GLU A 216 -6.62 16.93 32.25
C GLU A 216 -7.05 15.94 31.16
N VAL A 217 -6.09 15.26 30.53
CA VAL A 217 -6.34 14.25 29.51
C VAL A 217 -5.87 12.91 30.05
N ILE A 218 -6.82 12.02 30.34
CA ILE A 218 -6.53 10.64 30.77
C ILE A 218 -6.59 9.77 29.52
N VAL A 219 -5.55 8.97 29.29
CA VAL A 219 -5.47 8.02 28.17
C VAL A 219 -5.23 6.63 28.73
N ASN A 220 -6.10 5.69 28.41
CA ASN A 220 -6.03 4.29 28.83
C ASN A 220 -5.90 3.40 27.61
N THR A 221 -4.94 2.47 27.62
CA THR A 221 -4.83 1.46 26.57
C THR A 221 -5.95 0.45 26.71
N ASP A 222 -6.81 0.38 25.70
CA ASP A 222 -7.94 -0.55 25.68
C ASP A 222 -7.54 -1.89 25.07
N ASN A 223 -6.91 -1.85 23.90
CA ASN A 223 -6.59 -3.06 23.14
C ASN A 223 -5.41 -2.83 22.20
N VAL A 224 -4.51 -3.80 22.14
CA VAL A 224 -3.35 -3.81 21.24
C VAL A 224 -3.34 -5.14 20.50
N ARG A 225 -3.35 -5.10 19.17
CA ARG A 225 -3.32 -6.29 18.32
C ARG A 225 -2.22 -6.14 17.28
N TYR A 226 -1.44 -7.20 17.11
CA TYR A 226 -0.48 -7.33 16.02
C TYR A 226 -0.79 -8.63 15.27
N SER A 227 -0.76 -8.53 13.95
CA SER A 227 -0.95 -9.67 13.04
C SER A 227 0.14 -9.62 11.97
N THR A 228 0.67 -10.78 11.62
CA THR A 228 1.59 -10.94 10.50
C THR A 228 0.84 -11.54 9.32
N MET A 229 0.84 -10.86 8.19
CA MET A 229 0.25 -11.33 6.95
C MET A 229 1.36 -11.68 5.95
N ILE A 230 1.25 -12.84 5.31
CA ILE A 230 2.18 -13.27 4.26
C ILE A 230 1.66 -12.76 2.92
N PHE A 231 2.52 -12.11 2.14
CA PHE A 231 2.25 -11.83 0.73
C PHE A 231 2.40 -13.15 -0.05
N SER A 232 1.28 -13.82 -0.35
CA SER A 232 1.31 -15.08 -1.09
C SER A 232 1.94 -14.88 -2.49
N PRO A 233 2.83 -15.78 -2.96
CA PRO A 233 3.52 -15.66 -4.24
C PRO A 233 2.68 -15.82 -5.49
N GLN A 234 1.34 -15.85 -5.42
CA GLN A 234 0.54 -16.13 -6.62
C GLN A 234 0.75 -15.11 -7.75
N ASN A 235 1.28 -13.92 -7.45
CA ASN A 235 1.70 -12.91 -8.44
C ASN A 235 3.22 -12.86 -8.71
N LEU A 236 4.06 -13.68 -8.08
CA LEU A 236 5.50 -13.81 -8.39
C LEU A 236 5.76 -14.57 -9.71
N SER A 237 4.70 -15.06 -10.39
CA SER A 237 4.78 -16.02 -11.48
C SER A 237 4.88 -15.44 -12.89
N LEU A 238 5.53 -14.29 -13.10
CA LEU A 238 5.70 -13.77 -14.46
C LEU A 238 7.12 -13.78 -15.01
N HIS A 239 8.17 -13.96 -14.21
CA HIS A 239 9.52 -14.14 -14.77
C HIS A 239 10.33 -15.28 -14.11
N GLY A 240 10.41 -16.42 -14.83
CA GLY A 240 11.68 -17.14 -15.00
C GLY A 240 12.07 -18.28 -14.05
N SER A 241 11.33 -18.60 -12.97
CA SER A 241 11.69 -19.74 -12.10
C SER A 241 10.45 -20.54 -11.67
N ARG A 242 9.91 -21.28 -12.62
CA ARG A 242 8.50 -21.69 -12.63
C ARG A 242 8.16 -23.00 -11.90
N THR A 243 9.09 -23.72 -11.29
CA THR A 243 8.80 -25.07 -10.75
C THR A 243 9.35 -25.32 -9.35
N ALA A 244 10.59 -24.97 -9.03
CA ALA A 244 11.15 -25.27 -7.71
C ALA A 244 10.55 -24.41 -6.57
N GLN A 245 10.12 -23.18 -6.86
CA GLN A 245 9.63 -22.25 -5.83
C GLN A 245 8.17 -22.50 -5.45
N TYR A 246 7.30 -22.86 -6.40
CA TYR A 246 5.88 -23.13 -6.13
C TYR A 246 5.67 -24.41 -5.30
N ASP A 247 6.41 -25.47 -5.62
CA ASP A 247 6.34 -26.76 -4.89
C ASP A 247 6.86 -26.61 -3.45
N PHE A 248 7.80 -25.69 -3.21
CA PHE A 248 8.38 -25.43 -1.89
C PHE A 248 7.43 -24.67 -0.95
N PHE A 249 6.75 -23.63 -1.44
CA PHE A 249 5.75 -22.89 -0.64
C PHE A 249 4.57 -23.79 -0.21
N HIS A 250 4.14 -24.71 -1.07
CA HIS A 250 3.14 -25.72 -0.72
C HIS A 250 3.65 -26.74 0.31
N GLN A 251 4.95 -27.05 0.34
CA GLN A 251 5.55 -27.93 1.34
C GLN A 251 5.62 -27.29 2.73
N ILE A 252 5.88 -25.99 2.82
CA ILE A 252 5.90 -25.26 4.10
C ILE A 252 4.50 -25.15 4.70
N LEU A 253 3.49 -24.78 3.89
CA LEU A 253 2.11 -24.66 4.36
C LEU A 253 1.51 -26.00 4.85
N ARG A 254 1.96 -27.13 4.30
CA ARG A 254 1.59 -28.47 4.80
C ARG A 254 2.24 -28.85 6.13
N LYS A 255 3.41 -28.27 6.46
CA LYS A 255 4.13 -28.58 7.70
C LYS A 255 3.73 -27.68 8.88
N SER A 256 3.07 -26.55 8.63
CA SER A 256 2.55 -25.67 9.69
C SER A 256 1.13 -26.02 10.16
N THR A 257 0.51 -27.05 9.58
CA THR A 257 -0.85 -27.53 9.91
C THR A 257 -0.88 -28.97 10.47
N GLN A 258 0.27 -29.48 10.92
CA GLN A 258 0.38 -30.73 11.70
C GLN A 258 1.02 -30.45 13.06
#